data_AF-A0A381R947-F1
#
_entry.id   AF-A0A381R947-F1
#
_cell.length_a   1.000
_cell.length_b   1.000
_cell.length_c   1.000
_cell.angle_alpha   90.00
_cell.angle_beta   90.00
_cell.angle_gamma   90.00
#
_symmetry.space_group_name_H-M   'P 1'
#
loop_
_entity.id
_entity.type
_entity.pdbx_description
1 polymer ?
#
loop_
_entity_poly.entity_id
_entity_poly.type
_entity_poly.pdbx_seq_one_letter_code
_entity_poly.pdbx_strand_id
1 'polypeptide(L)'
;MGLLFFYISCSGSNPINGYLGNISSKVASSKMAQQVVKYLPKNSKEFVDIYAMESQVRNHREWVQGKAKELKVTKMILRPILNESRQNDFQFYEFIDANLSIMAAAHKNILSNAKTEKKIIIRVQKNKRLDIESKITGKEKTFRQQFVTLDNAIIERKLSYEESLSKIEKAIEKRDMELVLIRKQKTGWFFISQELLDRRMELQPKIDGLTSEVVNAVADGGNYIETIGIRLNKVEKLNRKLDKLDKFFLFIDKIAEKEKSGPVFIRKDPEKKEGYELRFEKSVEAYETHLEDLNMLLSD
;
A
#
# COMPACT_ATOMS: atom_id res chain seq x y z
N MET A 1 -22.97 -4.35 30.99
CA MET A 1 -22.94 -3.18 30.07
C MET A 1 -21.52 -2.98 29.57
N GLY A 2 -21.11 -3.75 28.56
CA GLY A 2 -19.79 -3.68 27.93
C GLY A 2 -19.99 -3.36 26.44
N LEU A 3 -19.37 -2.26 26.00
CA LEU A 3 -19.49 -1.72 24.64
C LEU A 3 -18.81 -2.64 23.62
N LEU A 4 -19.63 -3.33 22.82
CA LEU A 4 -19.24 -3.92 21.55
C LEU A 4 -18.93 -2.80 20.55
N PHE A 5 -17.64 -2.54 20.31
CA PHE A 5 -17.23 -1.73 19.16
C PHE A 5 -17.34 -2.58 17.90
N PHE A 6 -18.47 -2.47 17.20
CA PHE A 6 -18.55 -2.84 15.79
C PHE A 6 -17.70 -1.86 14.99
N TYR A 7 -16.50 -2.29 14.57
CA TYR A 7 -15.81 -1.64 13.47
C TYR A 7 -16.55 -1.99 12.17
N ILE A 8 -17.54 -1.16 11.81
CA ILE A 8 -18.00 -1.07 10.43
C ILE A 8 -16.86 -0.41 9.64
N SER A 9 -16.00 -1.24 9.07
CA SER A 9 -15.00 -0.84 8.09
C SER A 9 -15.71 -0.40 6.81
N CYS A 10 -16.26 0.82 6.79
CA CYS A 10 -16.49 1.56 5.55
C CYS A 10 -15.12 2.08 5.03
N SER A 11 -14.24 1.14 4.70
CA SER A 11 -12.99 1.40 3.99
C SER A 11 -13.27 1.28 2.50
N GLY A 12 -13.81 2.35 1.92
CA GLY A 12 -13.86 2.54 0.46
C GLY A 12 -12.46 2.84 -0.11
N SER A 13 -11.48 1.98 0.18
CA SER A 13 -10.17 2.00 -0.47
C SER A 13 -10.23 1.06 -1.67
N ASN A 14 -10.30 1.65 -2.86
CA ASN A 14 -10.18 0.90 -4.11
C ASN A 14 -8.80 0.21 -4.15
N PRO A 15 -8.71 -1.13 -4.21
CA PRO A 15 -7.43 -1.86 -4.20
C PRO A 15 -6.59 -1.63 -5.47
N ILE A 16 -7.13 -0.92 -6.46
CA ILE A 16 -6.55 -0.77 -7.81
C ILE A 16 -5.26 0.07 -7.83
N ASN A 17 -5.05 1.00 -6.89
CA ASN A 17 -3.85 1.88 -6.93
C ASN A 17 -2.55 1.19 -6.50
N GLY A 18 -2.59 -0.05 -6.00
CA GLY A 18 -1.42 -0.84 -5.60
C GLY A 18 -0.82 -1.71 -6.72
N TYR A 19 -1.48 -1.85 -7.88
CA TYR A 19 -1.16 -2.89 -8.85
C TYR A 19 -0.03 -2.57 -9.84
N LEU A 20 0.52 -1.35 -9.87
CA LEU A 20 1.51 -0.95 -10.89
C LEU A 20 2.97 -0.88 -10.39
N GLY A 21 3.26 -1.38 -9.18
CA GLY A 21 4.58 -1.20 -8.54
C GLY A 21 5.49 -2.42 -8.45
N ASN A 22 5.03 -3.64 -8.75
CA ASN A 22 5.75 -4.86 -8.39
C ASN A 22 6.15 -5.70 -9.61
N ILE A 23 7.39 -5.53 -10.08
CA ILE A 23 8.21 -6.65 -10.56
C ILE A 23 9.67 -6.35 -10.17
N SER A 24 10.15 -6.97 -9.07
CA SER A 24 11.58 -7.11 -8.77
C SER A 24 12.06 -8.51 -9.20
N SER A 25 13.33 -8.57 -9.57
CA SER A 25 13.98 -9.45 -10.54
C SER A 25 14.52 -10.77 -9.99
N LYS A 26 13.77 -11.51 -9.16
CA LYS A 26 14.18 -12.86 -8.71
C LYS A 26 13.04 -13.87 -8.54
N VAL A 27 12.15 -13.97 -9.53
CA VAL A 27 11.45 -15.21 -9.88
C VAL A 27 11.34 -15.25 -11.40
N ALA A 28 12.03 -16.20 -12.02
CA ALA A 28 12.03 -16.38 -13.46
C ALA A 28 10.59 -16.54 -14.00
N SER A 29 10.26 -15.73 -15.01
CA SER A 29 9.25 -15.99 -16.03
C SER A 29 7.93 -16.60 -15.53
N SER A 30 7.02 -15.75 -15.04
CA SER A 30 5.61 -16.15 -15.01
C SER A 30 4.85 -15.38 -16.09
N LYS A 31 4.34 -16.15 -17.05
CA LYS A 31 3.24 -15.81 -17.99
C LYS A 31 2.10 -15.00 -17.33
N MET A 32 1.97 -15.10 -16.01
CA MET A 32 1.03 -14.37 -15.15
C MET A 32 1.25 -12.85 -15.17
N ALA A 33 2.48 -12.32 -15.16
CA ALA A 33 2.72 -10.88 -15.19
C ALA A 33 2.27 -10.24 -16.53
N GLN A 34 2.42 -10.97 -17.64
CA GLN A 34 1.90 -10.56 -18.95
C GLN A 34 0.38 -10.79 -19.08
N GLN A 35 -0.19 -11.76 -18.37
CA GLN A 35 -1.63 -11.95 -18.26
C GLN A 35 -2.31 -10.85 -17.43
N VAL A 36 -1.73 -10.41 -16.31
CA VAL A 36 -2.30 -9.36 -15.44
C VAL A 36 -2.45 -8.02 -16.18
N VAL A 37 -1.51 -7.66 -17.06
CA VAL A 37 -1.65 -6.48 -17.94
C VAL A 37 -2.81 -6.62 -18.93
N LYS A 38 -3.12 -7.86 -19.37
CA LYS A 38 -4.25 -8.18 -20.25
C LYS A 38 -5.61 -8.14 -19.53
N TYR A 39 -5.61 -8.24 -18.20
CA TYR A 39 -6.80 -8.15 -17.33
C TYR A 39 -6.93 -6.80 -16.61
N LEU A 40 -6.02 -5.84 -16.85
CA LEU A 40 -6.27 -4.44 -16.49
C LEU A 40 -7.57 -4.01 -17.17
N PRO A 41 -8.56 -3.45 -16.43
CA PRO A 41 -9.77 -2.94 -17.03
C PRO A 41 -9.41 -1.98 -18.16
N LYS A 42 -9.71 -2.37 -19.40
CA LYS A 42 -9.69 -1.43 -20.53
C LYS A 42 -10.69 -0.33 -20.20
N ASN A 43 -10.16 0.85 -19.92
CA ASN A 43 -10.83 2.16 -19.82
C ASN A 43 -12.35 2.16 -20.10
N SER A 44 -13.12 2.03 -19.03
CA SER A 44 -14.29 2.89 -18.81
C SER A 44 -14.54 2.95 -17.31
N LYS A 45 -13.68 3.66 -16.58
CA LYS A 45 -14.05 4.08 -15.22
C LYS A 45 -15.22 5.04 -15.38
N GLU A 46 -16.44 4.54 -15.29
CA GLU A 46 -17.62 5.37 -15.46
C GLU A 46 -17.77 6.26 -14.24
N PHE A 47 -17.50 7.55 -14.41
CA PHE A 47 -17.91 8.56 -13.45
C PHE A 47 -19.42 8.78 -13.60
N VAL A 48 -20.21 7.86 -13.05
CA VAL A 48 -21.68 7.83 -13.13
C VAL A 48 -22.31 8.97 -12.34
N ASP A 49 -21.65 9.40 -11.26
CA ASP A 49 -22.12 10.48 -10.41
C ASP A 49 -20.98 11.36 -9.88
N ILE A 50 -21.37 12.41 -9.15
CA ILE A 50 -20.44 13.35 -8.51
C ILE A 50 -19.60 12.68 -7.41
N TYR A 51 -20.11 11.65 -6.75
CA TYR A 51 -19.43 10.96 -5.65
C TYR A 51 -18.27 10.09 -6.16
N ALA A 52 -18.42 9.46 -7.33
CA ALA A 52 -17.37 8.75 -8.03
C ALA A 52 -16.22 9.71 -8.41
N MET A 53 -16.56 10.90 -8.90
CA MET A 53 -15.58 11.96 -9.19
C MET A 53 -14.85 12.41 -7.91
N GLU A 54 -15.57 12.64 -6.81
CA GLU A 54 -14.99 13.00 -5.53
C GLU A 54 -14.02 11.96 -4.98
N SER A 55 -14.42 10.69 -5.03
CA SER A 55 -13.60 9.56 -4.63
C SER A 55 -12.28 9.54 -5.42
N GLN A 56 -12.35 9.77 -6.73
CA GLN A 56 -11.16 9.81 -7.57
C GLN A 56 -10.24 10.99 -7.24
N VAL A 57 -10.80 12.17 -6.98
CA VAL A 57 -10.01 13.33 -6.53
C VAL A 57 -9.31 13.05 -5.20
N ARG A 58 -9.95 12.33 -4.27
CA ARG A 58 -9.30 11.89 -3.01
C ARG A 58 -8.12 10.95 -3.31
N ASN A 59 -8.31 9.93 -4.15
CA ASN A 59 -7.25 9.02 -4.58
C ASN A 59 -6.05 9.76 -5.19
N HIS A 60 -6.30 10.79 -6.00
CA HIS A 60 -5.25 11.60 -6.59
C HIS A 60 -4.48 12.43 -5.57
N ARG A 61 -5.18 13.02 -4.58
CA ARG A 61 -4.53 13.75 -3.50
C ARG A 61 -3.65 12.87 -2.63
N GLU A 62 -4.14 11.70 -2.26
CA GLU A 62 -3.36 10.73 -1.48
C GLU A 62 -2.09 10.33 -2.22
N TRP A 63 -2.20 10.07 -3.53
CA TRP A 63 -1.03 9.80 -4.37
C TRP A 63 -0.04 10.96 -4.36
N VAL A 64 -0.50 12.21 -4.59
CA VAL A 64 0.36 13.41 -4.62
C VAL A 64 1.04 13.66 -3.28
N GLN A 65 0.31 13.50 -2.17
CA GLN A 65 0.84 13.68 -0.81
C GLN A 65 1.90 12.62 -0.50
N GLY A 66 1.63 11.35 -0.82
CA GLY A 66 2.60 10.27 -0.65
C GLY A 66 3.88 10.51 -1.45
N LYS A 67 3.75 10.85 -2.74
CA LYS A 67 4.90 11.06 -3.63
C LYS A 67 5.69 12.35 -3.37
N ALA A 68 5.10 13.35 -2.71
CA ALA A 68 5.79 14.60 -2.40
C ALA A 68 7.00 14.38 -1.47
N LYS A 69 6.81 13.62 -0.39
CA LYS A 69 7.89 13.29 0.56
C LYS A 69 8.94 12.38 -0.10
N GLU A 70 8.50 11.34 -0.81
CA GLU A 70 9.39 10.43 -1.55
C GLU A 70 10.28 11.19 -2.55
N LEU A 71 9.70 12.04 -3.41
CA LEU A 71 10.46 12.81 -4.40
C LEU A 71 11.49 13.74 -3.76
N LYS A 72 11.09 14.47 -2.69
CA LYS A 72 11.99 15.38 -1.98
C LYS A 72 13.20 14.63 -1.42
N VAL A 73 12.94 13.50 -0.75
CA VAL A 73 13.98 12.70 -0.09
C VAL A 73 14.87 12.00 -1.12
N THR A 74 14.29 11.49 -2.22
CA THR A 74 15.05 10.91 -3.35
C THR A 74 16.05 11.91 -3.91
N LYS A 75 15.61 13.15 -4.21
CA LYS A 75 16.51 14.21 -4.69
C LYS A 75 17.65 14.50 -3.71
N MET A 76 17.35 14.54 -2.41
CA MET A 76 18.33 14.81 -1.36
C MET A 76 19.39 13.72 -1.29
N ILE A 77 18.98 12.45 -1.35
CA ILE A 77 19.88 11.30 -1.19
C ILE A 77 20.71 11.04 -2.44
N LEU A 78 20.17 11.31 -3.63
CA LEU A 78 20.93 11.19 -4.87
C LEU A 78 21.92 12.35 -5.06
N ARG A 79 21.72 13.50 -4.40
CA ARG A 79 22.57 14.69 -4.59
C ARG A 79 24.07 14.44 -4.43
N PRO A 80 24.57 13.74 -3.39
CA PRO A 80 25.99 13.44 -3.27
C PRO A 80 26.52 12.62 -4.46
N ILE A 81 25.79 11.57 -4.87
CA ILE A 81 26.14 10.71 -6.00
C ILE A 81 26.19 11.52 -7.30
N LEU A 82 25.21 12.41 -7.49
CA LEU A 82 25.15 13.29 -8.65
C LEU A 82 26.30 14.30 -8.67
N ASN A 83 26.64 14.90 -7.53
CA ASN A 83 27.75 15.84 -7.45
C ASN A 83 29.08 15.21 -7.84
N GLU A 84 29.34 13.98 -7.40
CA GLU A 84 30.52 13.21 -7.80
C GLU A 84 30.49 12.87 -9.29
N SER A 85 29.33 12.42 -9.78
CA SER A 85 29.16 12.02 -11.18
C SER A 85 29.29 13.20 -12.15
N ARG A 86 29.03 14.45 -11.74
CA ARG A 86 29.22 15.63 -12.60
C ARG A 86 30.64 15.75 -13.16
N GLN A 87 31.64 15.22 -12.45
CA GLN A 87 33.05 15.26 -12.87
C GLN A 87 33.49 13.94 -13.49
N ASN A 88 33.04 12.81 -12.93
CA ASN A 88 33.59 11.50 -13.24
C ASN A 88 32.74 10.67 -14.22
N ASP A 89 31.44 10.97 -14.34
CA ASP A 89 30.51 10.30 -15.27
C ASP A 89 29.32 11.22 -15.56
N PHE A 90 29.55 12.18 -16.45
CA PHE A 90 28.56 13.21 -16.76
C PHE A 90 27.30 12.62 -17.42
N GLN A 91 27.43 11.53 -18.19
CA GLN A 91 26.28 10.88 -18.82
C GLN A 91 25.31 10.30 -17.78
N PHE A 92 25.84 9.66 -16.73
CA PHE A 92 25.02 9.21 -15.61
C PHE A 92 24.36 10.39 -14.90
N TYR A 93 25.10 11.48 -14.65
CA TYR A 93 24.54 12.68 -14.04
C TYR A 93 23.35 13.23 -14.85
N GLU A 94 23.52 13.47 -16.15
CA GLU A 94 22.46 13.98 -17.02
C GLU A 94 21.26 13.05 -17.06
N PHE A 95 21.51 11.74 -17.14
CA PHE A 95 20.44 10.75 -17.18
C PHE A 95 19.58 10.78 -15.92
N ILE A 96 20.19 10.80 -14.73
CA ILE A 96 19.44 10.82 -13.47
C ILE A 96 18.75 12.17 -13.28
N ASP A 97 19.41 13.29 -13.57
CA ASP A 97 18.85 14.64 -13.42
C ASP A 97 17.62 14.85 -14.33
N ALA A 98 17.70 14.38 -15.58
CA ALA A 98 16.57 14.40 -16.51
C ALA A 98 15.37 13.61 -15.97
N ASN A 99 15.58 12.39 -15.46
CA ASN A 99 14.50 11.57 -14.90
C ASN A 99 13.92 12.18 -13.61
N LEU A 100 14.74 12.77 -12.74
CA LEU A 100 14.26 13.51 -11.56
C LEU A 100 13.44 14.75 -11.93
N SER A 101 13.78 15.40 -13.04
CA SER A 101 13.03 16.53 -13.59
C SER A 101 11.67 16.08 -14.16
N ILE A 102 11.62 14.96 -14.87
CA ILE A 102 10.36 14.36 -15.36
C ILE A 102 9.45 14.02 -14.17
N MET A 103 9.98 13.34 -13.14
CA MET A 103 9.21 13.02 -11.93
C MET A 103 8.64 14.28 -11.26
N ALA A 104 9.43 15.36 -11.16
CA ALA A 104 8.99 16.61 -10.57
C ALA A 104 7.91 17.31 -11.41
N ALA A 105 8.06 17.32 -12.74
CA ALA A 105 7.06 17.87 -13.65
C ALA A 105 5.75 17.07 -13.60
N ALA A 106 5.82 15.74 -13.59
CA ALA A 106 4.67 14.86 -13.43
C ALA A 106 3.93 15.16 -12.12
N HIS A 107 4.65 15.20 -10.98
CA HIS A 107 4.07 15.51 -9.68
C HIS A 107 3.34 16.87 -9.65
N LYS A 108 4.01 17.93 -10.14
CA LYS A 108 3.43 19.29 -10.23
C LYS A 108 2.17 19.33 -11.07
N ASN A 109 2.19 18.66 -12.23
CA ASN A 109 1.08 18.63 -13.15
C ASN A 109 -0.12 17.85 -12.58
N ILE A 110 0.12 16.70 -11.95
CA ILE A 110 -0.94 15.92 -11.29
C ILE A 110 -1.61 16.75 -10.19
N LEU A 111 -0.82 17.43 -9.34
CA LEU A 111 -1.35 18.32 -8.31
C LEU A 111 -2.24 19.43 -8.90
N SER A 112 -1.82 20.03 -10.01
CA SER A 112 -2.59 21.07 -10.72
C SER A 112 -3.91 20.54 -11.27
N ASN A 113 -3.89 19.39 -11.94
CA ASN A 113 -5.07 18.77 -12.51
C ASN A 113 -6.06 18.34 -11.41
N ALA A 114 -5.58 17.70 -10.34
CA ALA A 114 -6.42 17.28 -9.21
C ALA A 114 -7.07 18.48 -8.48
N LYS A 115 -6.39 19.63 -8.43
CA LYS A 115 -6.99 20.90 -7.96
C LYS A 115 -8.11 21.38 -8.89
N THR A 116 -7.93 21.22 -10.19
CA THR A 116 -8.92 21.63 -11.21
C THR A 116 -10.14 20.71 -11.18
N GLU A 117 -9.95 19.40 -11.05
CA GLU A 117 -11.02 18.43 -10.82
C GLU A 117 -11.83 18.76 -9.55
N LYS A 118 -11.16 19.10 -8.43
CA LYS A 118 -11.86 19.56 -7.23
C LYS A 118 -12.75 20.78 -7.53
N LYS A 119 -12.25 21.75 -8.29
CA LYS A 119 -13.02 22.96 -8.64
C LYS A 119 -14.24 22.62 -9.49
N ILE A 120 -14.12 21.65 -10.40
CA ILE A 120 -15.26 21.13 -11.19
C ILE A 120 -16.34 20.60 -10.24
N ILE A 121 -15.97 19.71 -9.31
CA ILE A 121 -16.89 19.10 -8.36
C ILE A 121 -17.62 20.17 -7.53
N ILE A 122 -16.85 21.10 -6.93
CA ILE A 122 -17.40 22.18 -6.11
C ILE A 122 -18.39 23.03 -6.92
N ARG A 123 -18.13 23.27 -8.20
CA ARG A 123 -19.00 24.10 -9.06
C ARG A 123 -20.35 23.41 -9.32
N VAL A 124 -20.34 22.11 -9.60
CA VAL A 124 -21.56 21.32 -9.77
C VAL A 124 -22.36 21.31 -8.46
N GLN A 125 -21.72 20.98 -7.34
CA GLN A 125 -22.40 20.89 -6.04
C GLN A 125 -22.99 22.23 -5.54
N LYS A 126 -22.32 23.35 -5.82
CA LYS A 126 -22.80 24.67 -5.38
C LYS A 126 -24.03 25.15 -6.14
N ASN A 127 -24.29 24.63 -7.33
CA ASN A 127 -25.41 25.07 -8.16
C ASN A 127 -26.40 23.92 -8.36
N LYS A 128 -27.55 23.98 -7.68
CA LYS A 128 -28.61 22.97 -7.77
C LYS A 128 -29.18 22.75 -9.18
N ARG A 129 -28.90 23.65 -10.13
CA ARG A 129 -29.32 23.54 -11.55
C ARG A 129 -28.29 22.84 -12.42
N LEU A 130 -27.10 22.54 -11.90
CA LEU A 130 -26.04 21.85 -12.62
C LEU A 130 -25.93 20.42 -12.11
N ASP A 131 -25.72 19.51 -13.06
CA ASP A 131 -25.27 18.15 -12.84
C ASP A 131 -23.94 17.92 -13.57
N ILE A 132 -23.44 16.69 -13.54
CA ILE A 132 -22.17 16.33 -14.17
C ILE A 132 -22.25 16.33 -15.72
N GLU A 133 -23.44 16.19 -16.29
CA GLU A 133 -23.67 16.20 -17.75
C GLU A 133 -24.00 17.60 -18.29
N SER A 134 -24.13 18.58 -17.40
CA SER A 134 -24.31 19.98 -17.76
C SER A 134 -23.08 20.50 -18.52
N LYS A 135 -23.34 21.26 -19.60
CA LYS A 135 -22.29 21.92 -20.37
C LYS A 135 -21.60 23.00 -19.52
N ILE A 136 -20.28 23.07 -19.63
CA ILE A 136 -19.51 24.14 -18.99
C ILE A 136 -19.72 25.43 -19.77
N THR A 137 -20.11 26.52 -19.10
CA THR A 137 -20.30 27.82 -19.73
C THR A 137 -19.08 28.23 -20.58
N GLY A 138 -19.30 28.55 -21.85
CA GLY A 138 -18.26 28.92 -22.81
C GLY A 138 -17.42 27.75 -23.33
N LYS A 139 -17.82 26.50 -23.10
CA LYS A 139 -17.16 25.30 -23.64
C LYS A 139 -18.20 24.31 -24.17
N GLU A 140 -17.80 23.52 -25.15
CA GLU A 140 -18.65 22.45 -25.68
C GLU A 140 -18.74 21.22 -24.76
N LYS A 141 -17.71 21.00 -23.93
CA LYS A 141 -17.61 19.84 -23.04
C LYS A 141 -18.51 19.96 -21.80
N THR A 142 -19.02 18.83 -21.35
CA THR A 142 -19.69 18.68 -20.04
C THR A 142 -18.70 18.68 -18.88
N PHE A 143 -19.16 18.85 -17.64
CA PHE A 143 -18.31 18.72 -16.46
C PHE A 143 -17.66 17.34 -16.37
N ARG A 144 -18.41 16.27 -16.64
CA ARG A 144 -17.90 14.89 -16.67
C ARG A 144 -16.83 14.70 -17.75
N GLN A 145 -17.06 15.17 -18.97
CA GLN A 145 -16.08 15.06 -20.06
C GLN A 145 -14.77 15.81 -19.75
N GLN A 146 -14.89 17.00 -19.16
CA GLN A 146 -13.72 17.77 -18.73
C GLN A 146 -12.97 17.07 -17.60
N PHE A 147 -13.69 16.44 -16.66
CA PHE A 147 -13.10 15.65 -15.59
C PHE A 147 -12.35 14.43 -16.14
N VAL A 148 -12.98 13.63 -17.00
CA VAL A 148 -12.35 12.46 -17.66
C VAL A 148 -11.08 12.86 -18.41
N THR A 149 -11.10 14.02 -19.11
CA THR A 149 -9.90 14.53 -19.79
C THR A 149 -8.75 14.78 -18.80
N LEU A 150 -9.05 15.33 -17.62
CA LEU A 150 -8.05 15.61 -16.58
C LEU A 150 -7.55 14.31 -15.91
N ASP A 151 -8.46 13.38 -15.61
CA ASP A 151 -8.18 12.09 -14.98
C ASP A 151 -7.25 11.23 -15.86
N ASN A 152 -7.57 11.10 -17.16
CA ASN A 152 -6.70 10.41 -18.12
C ASN A 152 -5.30 11.03 -18.15
N ALA A 153 -5.23 12.36 -18.18
CA ALA A 153 -3.96 13.06 -18.22
C ALA A 153 -3.21 12.96 -16.87
N ILE A 154 -3.88 12.71 -15.76
CA ILE A 154 -3.25 12.35 -14.47
C ILE A 154 -2.68 10.93 -14.53
N ILE A 155 -3.44 9.97 -15.08
CA ILE A 155 -3.00 8.58 -15.23
C ILE A 155 -1.72 8.51 -16.06
N GLU A 156 -1.67 9.17 -17.21
CA GLU A 156 -0.45 9.23 -18.05
C GLU A 156 0.75 9.80 -17.31
N ARG A 157 0.55 10.85 -16.50
CA ARG A 157 1.62 11.46 -15.71
C ARG A 157 2.08 10.58 -14.57
N LYS A 158 1.20 9.78 -13.97
CA LYS A 158 1.58 8.78 -12.97
C LYS A 158 2.46 7.70 -13.61
N LEU A 159 2.10 7.24 -14.81
CA LEU A 159 2.93 6.28 -15.56
C LEU A 159 4.31 6.87 -15.85
N SER A 160 4.38 8.10 -16.39
CA SER A 160 5.65 8.79 -16.66
C SER A 160 6.52 8.98 -15.40
N TYR A 161 5.90 9.23 -14.24
CA TYR A 161 6.60 9.30 -12.96
C TYR A 161 7.24 7.95 -12.59
N GLU A 162 6.46 6.87 -12.63
CA GLU A 162 6.94 5.53 -12.22
C GLU A 162 7.98 4.98 -13.21
N GLU A 163 7.84 5.25 -14.51
CA GLU A 163 8.84 4.91 -15.52
C GLU A 163 10.18 5.62 -15.27
N SER A 164 10.13 6.91 -14.94
CA SER A 164 11.34 7.69 -14.63
C SER A 164 12.02 7.22 -13.34
N LEU A 165 11.22 6.86 -12.34
CA LEU A 165 11.72 6.25 -11.11
C LEU A 165 12.39 4.90 -11.40
N SER A 166 11.77 4.03 -12.19
CA SER A 166 12.34 2.73 -12.58
C SER A 166 13.65 2.89 -13.37
N LYS A 167 13.74 3.90 -14.23
CA LYS A 167 14.99 4.25 -14.93
C LYS A 167 16.10 4.65 -13.95
N ILE A 168 15.78 5.46 -12.94
CA ILE A 168 16.72 5.83 -11.88
C ILE A 168 17.16 4.58 -11.10
N GLU A 169 16.22 3.75 -10.63
CA GLU A 169 16.51 2.52 -9.88
C GLU A 169 17.51 1.63 -10.63
N LYS A 170 17.25 1.36 -11.92
CA LYS A 170 18.14 0.56 -12.78
C LYS A 170 19.51 1.19 -13.00
N ALA A 171 19.60 2.52 -13.06
CA ALA A 171 20.88 3.20 -13.20
C ALA A 171 21.70 3.17 -11.91
N ILE A 172 21.05 3.19 -10.74
CA ILE A 172 21.70 2.99 -9.44
C ILE A 172 22.16 1.54 -9.28
N GLU A 173 21.34 0.57 -9.69
CA GLU A 173 21.65 -0.87 -9.65
C GLU A 173 22.94 -1.21 -10.42
N LYS A 174 23.15 -0.59 -11.59
CA LYS A 174 24.39 -0.73 -12.39
C LYS A 174 25.66 -0.27 -11.69
N ARG A 175 25.55 0.37 -10.53
CA ARG A 175 26.66 0.84 -9.69
C ARG A 175 26.72 0.08 -8.36
N ASP A 176 26.20 -1.14 -8.33
CA ASP A 176 26.16 -2.04 -7.17
C ASP A 176 25.49 -1.40 -5.93
N MET A 177 24.54 -0.50 -6.17
CA MET A 177 23.75 0.17 -5.15
C MET A 177 22.26 -0.10 -5.40
N GLU A 178 21.45 0.08 -4.37
CA GLU A 178 19.99 -0.02 -4.51
C GLU A 178 19.32 1.26 -4.00
N LEU A 179 18.42 1.80 -4.81
CA LEU A 179 17.50 2.85 -4.37
C LEU A 179 16.28 2.19 -3.73
N VAL A 180 16.29 2.11 -2.40
CA VAL A 180 15.22 1.44 -1.66
C VAL A 180 14.08 2.40 -1.38
N LEU A 181 12.88 2.07 -1.86
CA LEU A 181 11.63 2.73 -1.49
C LEU A 181 10.88 1.88 -0.48
N ILE A 182 10.83 2.33 0.78
CA ILE A 182 10.20 1.60 1.89
C ILE A 182 8.74 1.23 1.58
N ARG A 183 8.03 2.13 0.89
CA ARG A 183 6.65 1.87 0.47
C ARG A 183 6.53 0.68 -0.48
N LYS A 184 7.46 0.50 -1.42
CA LYS A 184 7.47 -0.66 -2.34
C LYS A 184 7.70 -1.96 -1.56
N GLN A 185 8.60 -1.94 -0.58
CA GLN A 185 8.85 -3.11 0.28
C GLN A 185 7.63 -3.50 1.10
N LYS A 186 6.94 -2.52 1.71
CA LYS A 186 5.68 -2.75 2.42
C LYS A 186 4.61 -3.38 1.53
N THR A 187 4.53 -3.00 0.26
CA THR A 187 3.58 -3.63 -0.67
C THR A 187 3.87 -5.13 -0.87
N GLY A 188 5.15 -5.53 -0.94
CA GLY A 188 5.50 -6.95 -0.99
C GLY A 188 5.09 -7.69 0.29
N TRP A 189 5.39 -7.09 1.45
CA TRP A 189 5.07 -7.66 2.77
C TRP A 189 3.59 -7.74 3.09
N PHE A 190 2.79 -6.83 2.53
CA PHE A 190 1.34 -6.81 2.73
C PHE A 190 0.71 -8.17 2.37
N PHE A 191 1.10 -8.76 1.25
CA PHE A 191 0.55 -10.05 0.82
C PHE A 191 0.89 -11.18 1.79
N ILE A 192 2.13 -11.23 2.26
CA ILE A 192 2.58 -12.22 3.26
C ILE A 192 1.77 -12.05 4.55
N SER A 193 1.66 -10.82 5.06
CA SER A 193 0.90 -10.57 6.30
C SER A 193 -0.60 -10.83 6.15
N GLN A 194 -1.16 -10.62 4.95
CA GLN A 194 -2.57 -10.88 4.68
C GLN A 194 -2.85 -12.39 4.66
N GLU A 195 -1.99 -13.18 4.01
CA GLU A 195 -2.11 -14.63 4.00
C GLU A 195 -2.06 -15.22 5.41
N LEU A 196 -1.16 -14.72 6.27
CA LEU A 196 -1.08 -15.12 7.67
C LEU A 196 -2.37 -14.78 8.45
N LEU A 197 -2.93 -13.59 8.21
CA LEU A 197 -4.19 -13.17 8.82
C LEU A 197 -5.36 -14.04 8.34
N ASP A 198 -5.42 -14.36 7.04
CA ASP A 198 -6.48 -15.21 6.47
C ASP A 198 -6.44 -16.61 7.10
N ARG A 199 -5.24 -17.22 7.20
CA ARG A 199 -5.03 -18.50 7.92
C ARG A 199 -5.45 -18.42 9.38
N ARG A 200 -5.22 -17.29 10.05
CA ARG A 200 -5.70 -17.07 11.42
C ARG A 200 -7.23 -17.06 11.49
N MET A 201 -7.88 -16.39 10.54
CA MET A 201 -9.34 -16.29 10.49
C MET A 201 -10.02 -17.65 10.25
N GLU A 202 -9.36 -18.57 9.53
CA GLU A 202 -9.85 -19.95 9.36
C GLU A 202 -9.94 -20.72 10.70
N LEU A 203 -9.13 -20.37 11.71
CA LEU A 203 -9.17 -20.98 13.03
C LEU A 203 -10.23 -20.35 13.96
N GLN A 204 -10.82 -19.21 13.58
CA GLN A 204 -11.77 -18.47 14.41
C GLN A 204 -12.99 -19.31 14.83
N PRO A 205 -13.65 -20.07 13.93
CA PRO A 205 -14.78 -20.90 14.32
C PRO A 205 -14.44 -21.94 15.40
N LYS A 206 -13.21 -22.49 15.38
CA LYS A 206 -12.75 -23.46 16.40
C LYS A 206 -12.52 -22.79 17.75
N ILE A 207 -12.01 -21.54 17.75
CA ILE A 207 -11.84 -20.74 18.98
C ILE A 207 -13.22 -20.42 19.59
N ASP A 208 -14.18 -20.04 18.76
CA ASP A 208 -15.55 -19.74 19.19
C ASP A 208 -16.24 -21.00 19.76
N GLY A 209 -16.01 -22.16 19.14
CA GLY A 209 -16.43 -23.47 19.63
C GLY A 209 -15.86 -23.79 21.01
N LEU A 210 -14.54 -23.70 21.19
CA LEU A 210 -13.88 -23.92 22.49
C LEU A 210 -14.40 -22.96 23.58
N THR A 211 -14.67 -21.71 23.21
CA THR A 211 -15.22 -20.71 24.14
C THR A 211 -16.62 -21.12 24.60
N SER A 212 -17.44 -21.63 23.69
CA SER A 212 -18.80 -22.11 23.97
C SER A 212 -18.78 -23.38 24.84
N GLU A 213 -17.82 -24.28 24.61
CA GLU A 213 -17.61 -25.46 25.48
C GLU A 213 -17.31 -25.07 26.93
N VAL A 214 -16.46 -24.07 27.15
CA VAL A 214 -16.21 -23.56 28.52
C VAL A 214 -17.49 -23.01 29.15
N VAL A 215 -18.26 -22.22 28.41
CA VAL A 215 -19.52 -21.63 28.92
C VAL A 215 -20.51 -22.74 29.31
N ASN A 216 -20.65 -23.78 28.48
CA ASN A 216 -21.53 -24.91 28.79
C ASN A 216 -21.01 -25.72 30.00
N ALA A 217 -19.70 -25.98 30.08
CA ALA A 217 -19.10 -26.70 31.21
C ALA A 217 -19.28 -25.97 32.55
N VAL A 218 -19.25 -24.63 32.54
CA VAL A 218 -19.58 -23.79 33.72
C VAL A 218 -21.04 -23.97 34.13
N ALA A 219 -21.96 -24.01 33.16
CA ALA A 219 -23.39 -24.18 33.44
C ALA A 219 -23.73 -25.57 34.00
N ASP A 220 -23.03 -26.61 33.52
CA ASP A 220 -23.29 -28.01 33.88
C ASP A 220 -22.52 -28.50 35.12
N GLY A 221 -21.65 -27.68 35.72
CA GLY A 221 -20.92 -28.00 36.95
C GLY A 221 -19.89 -29.15 36.82
N GLY A 222 -19.35 -29.37 35.61
CA GLY A 222 -18.55 -30.56 35.28
C GLY A 222 -17.07 -30.49 35.71
N ASN A 223 -16.50 -31.66 36.04
CA ASN A 223 -15.08 -31.85 36.42
C ASN A 223 -14.05 -31.52 35.30
N TYR A 224 -14.48 -31.35 34.05
CA TYR A 224 -13.56 -31.07 32.92
C TYR A 224 -13.32 -29.57 32.67
N ILE A 225 -13.99 -28.69 33.44
CA ILE A 225 -13.91 -27.22 33.32
C ILE A 225 -12.49 -26.67 33.47
N GLU A 226 -11.70 -27.25 34.38
CA GLU A 226 -10.32 -26.82 34.63
C GLU A 226 -9.44 -27.10 33.40
N THR A 227 -9.62 -28.26 32.77
CA THR A 227 -8.84 -28.67 31.59
C THR A 227 -9.17 -27.78 30.39
N ILE A 228 -10.46 -27.56 30.10
CA ILE A 228 -10.87 -26.69 28.98
C ILE A 228 -10.49 -25.23 29.26
N GLY A 229 -10.61 -24.77 30.51
CA GLY A 229 -10.20 -23.41 30.91
C GLY A 229 -8.70 -23.16 30.73
N ILE A 230 -7.84 -24.12 31.07
CA ILE A 230 -6.40 -24.03 30.83
C ILE A 230 -6.10 -23.95 29.33
N ARG A 231 -6.78 -24.77 28.52
CA ARG A 231 -6.65 -24.76 27.05
C ARG A 231 -7.07 -23.41 26.46
N LEU A 232 -8.22 -22.88 26.86
CA LEU A 232 -8.70 -21.56 26.42
C LEU A 232 -7.73 -20.43 26.79
N ASN A 233 -7.17 -20.45 28.01
CA ASN A 233 -6.18 -19.45 28.43
C ASN A 233 -4.89 -19.51 27.56
N LYS A 234 -4.45 -20.70 27.15
CA LYS A 234 -3.32 -20.84 26.21
C LYS A 234 -3.67 -20.25 24.83
N VAL A 235 -4.87 -20.52 24.32
CA VAL A 235 -5.39 -19.94 23.07
C VAL A 235 -5.43 -18.41 23.14
N GLU A 236 -5.98 -17.84 24.22
CA GLU A 236 -6.00 -16.38 24.42
C GLU A 236 -4.59 -15.77 24.44
N LYS A 237 -3.63 -16.41 25.12
CA LYS A 237 -2.25 -15.94 25.16
C LYS A 237 -1.61 -15.92 23.77
N LEU A 238 -1.86 -16.93 22.94
CA LEU A 238 -1.39 -16.96 21.56
C LEU A 238 -2.06 -15.87 20.72
N ASN A 239 -3.38 -15.70 20.83
CA ASN A 239 -4.11 -14.63 20.13
C ASN A 239 -3.55 -13.24 20.47
N ARG A 240 -3.25 -12.97 21.74
CA ARG A 240 -2.61 -11.70 22.15
C ARG A 240 -1.21 -11.51 21.55
N LYS A 241 -0.47 -12.59 21.25
CA LYS A 241 0.82 -12.51 20.54
C LYS A 241 0.60 -12.22 19.06
N LEU A 242 -0.34 -12.91 18.42
CA LEU A 242 -0.72 -12.68 17.02
C LEU A 242 -1.21 -11.23 16.80
N ASP A 243 -2.03 -10.68 17.70
CA ASP A 243 -2.49 -9.28 17.63
C ASP A 243 -1.34 -8.27 17.67
N LYS A 244 -0.26 -8.58 18.41
CA LYS A 244 0.93 -7.73 18.46
C LYS A 244 1.70 -7.78 17.15
N LEU A 245 1.77 -8.95 16.51
CA LEU A 245 2.40 -9.12 15.20
C LEU A 245 1.58 -8.43 14.11
N ASP A 246 0.25 -8.54 14.12
CA ASP A 246 -0.63 -7.83 13.18
C ASP A 246 -0.41 -6.31 13.25
N LYS A 247 -0.35 -5.76 14.48
CA LYS A 247 -0.01 -4.34 14.69
C LYS A 247 1.37 -3.99 14.16
N PHE A 248 2.36 -4.85 14.38
CA PHE A 248 3.71 -4.62 13.87
C PHE A 248 3.74 -4.58 12.33
N PHE A 249 3.10 -5.55 11.65
CA PHE A 249 3.02 -5.57 10.18
C PHE A 249 2.33 -4.32 9.62
N LEU A 250 1.29 -3.82 10.31
CA LEU A 250 0.59 -2.60 9.89
C LEU A 250 1.50 -1.34 9.91
N PHE A 251 2.45 -1.27 10.84
CA PHE A 251 3.32 -0.11 11.07
C PHE A 251 4.79 -0.29 10.62
N ILE A 252 5.14 -1.39 9.95
CA ILE A 252 6.53 -1.69 9.59
C ILE A 252 7.19 -0.63 8.71
N ASP A 253 6.44 0.02 7.81
CA ASP A 253 6.93 1.16 7.03
C ASP A 253 7.33 2.34 7.90
N LYS A 254 6.57 2.62 8.98
CA LYS A 254 6.89 3.72 9.89
C LYS A 254 8.12 3.41 10.74
N ILE A 255 8.30 2.16 11.12
CA ILE A 255 9.51 1.68 11.79
C ILE A 255 10.71 1.86 10.85
N ALA A 256 10.60 1.41 9.60
CA ALA A 256 11.63 1.52 8.59
C ALA A 256 11.96 3.00 8.27
N GLU A 257 10.94 3.85 8.08
CA GLU A 257 11.12 5.28 7.81
C GLU A 257 11.89 5.97 8.95
N LYS A 258 11.64 5.58 10.20
CA LYS A 258 12.35 6.12 11.37
C LYS A 258 13.80 5.63 11.41
N GLU A 259 14.03 4.34 11.17
CA GLU A 259 15.37 3.75 11.14
C GLU A 259 16.25 4.36 10.03
N LYS A 260 15.65 4.70 8.88
CA LYS A 260 16.35 5.25 7.71
C LYS A 260 16.23 6.76 7.54
N SER A 261 15.63 7.44 8.52
CA SER A 261 15.42 8.90 8.50
C SER A 261 14.69 9.41 7.25
N GLY A 262 13.86 8.56 6.62
CA GLY A 262 13.15 8.90 5.39
C GLY A 262 12.48 7.70 4.71
N PRO A 263 11.55 7.94 3.76
CA PRO A 263 10.86 6.91 3.00
C PRO A 263 11.67 6.28 1.87
N VAL A 264 12.85 6.84 1.59
CA VAL A 264 13.76 6.40 0.54
C VAL A 264 15.18 6.44 1.11
N PHE A 265 16.03 5.48 0.76
CA PHE A 265 17.45 5.47 1.10
C PHE A 265 18.27 4.75 0.02
N ILE A 266 19.59 4.95 0.04
CA ILE A 266 20.53 4.20 -0.80
C ILE A 266 21.16 3.12 0.05
N ARG A 267 21.06 1.88 -0.42
CA ARG A 267 21.77 0.73 0.12
C ARG A 267 23.01 0.49 -0.74
N LYS A 268 24.18 0.50 -0.12
CA LYS A 268 25.47 0.28 -0.82
C LYS A 268 25.81 -1.19 -1.03
N ASP A 269 25.18 -2.08 -0.26
CA ASP A 269 25.35 -3.51 -0.34
C ASP A 269 23.95 -4.12 -0.46
N PRO A 270 23.48 -4.39 -1.69
CA PRO A 270 22.12 -4.89 -1.94
C PRO A 270 21.80 -6.22 -1.24
N GLU A 271 22.80 -7.03 -0.91
CA GLU A 271 22.60 -8.32 -0.23
C GLU A 271 22.35 -8.15 1.27
N LYS A 272 22.79 -7.02 1.84
CA LYS A 272 22.65 -6.76 3.27
C LYS A 272 21.25 -6.26 3.62
N LYS A 273 20.50 -7.15 4.27
CA LYS A 273 19.21 -6.80 4.89
C LYS A 273 19.38 -5.80 6.03
N GLU A 274 18.39 -4.94 6.14
CA GLU A 274 18.25 -3.92 7.15
C GLU A 274 17.58 -4.47 8.41
N GLY A 275 17.75 -3.77 9.54
CA GLY A 275 17.25 -4.23 10.81
C GLY A 275 15.74 -4.44 10.83
N TYR A 276 14.99 -3.56 10.15
CA TYR A 276 13.53 -3.71 10.03
C TYR A 276 13.10 -4.87 9.13
N GLU A 277 13.89 -5.23 8.11
CA GLU A 277 13.62 -6.38 7.24
C GLU A 277 13.84 -7.69 7.99
N LEU A 278 14.95 -7.79 8.73
CA LEU A 278 15.24 -8.94 9.60
C LEU A 278 14.17 -9.11 10.69
N ARG A 279 13.65 -8.01 11.24
CA ARG A 279 12.53 -8.06 12.20
C ARG A 279 11.25 -8.53 11.53
N PHE A 280 10.98 -8.11 10.29
CA PHE A 280 9.83 -8.57 9.53
C PHE A 280 9.86 -10.09 9.33
N GLU A 281 10.99 -10.63 8.88
CA GLU A 281 11.17 -12.08 8.64
C GLU A 281 10.98 -12.90 9.92
N LYS A 282 11.64 -12.48 11.02
CA LYS A 282 11.45 -13.12 12.33
C LYS A 282 10.01 -13.04 12.84
N SER A 283 9.30 -11.95 12.53
CA SER A 283 7.89 -11.80 12.90
C SER A 283 6.98 -12.70 12.09
N VAL A 284 7.29 -12.97 10.82
CA VAL A 284 6.59 -13.97 9.98
C VAL A 284 6.80 -15.37 10.58
N GLU A 285 8.04 -15.77 10.84
CA GLU A 285 8.36 -17.07 11.45
C GLU A 285 7.64 -17.28 12.80
N ALA A 286 7.64 -16.24 13.65
CA ALA A 286 6.94 -16.28 14.93
C ALA A 286 5.42 -16.39 14.76
N TYR A 287 4.85 -15.74 13.74
CA TYR A 287 3.42 -15.83 13.44
C TYR A 287 3.03 -17.26 13.04
N GLU A 288 3.80 -17.85 12.13
CA GLU A 288 3.58 -19.23 11.66
C GLU A 288 3.65 -20.23 12.82
N THR A 289 4.69 -20.11 13.66
CA THR A 289 4.82 -20.93 14.87
C THR A 289 3.61 -20.79 15.79
N HIS A 290 3.12 -19.57 16.00
CA HIS A 290 1.93 -19.33 16.83
C HIS A 290 0.63 -19.84 16.21
N LEU A 291 0.52 -19.85 14.88
CA LEU A 291 -0.61 -20.47 14.18
C LEU A 291 -0.58 -21.99 14.31
N GLU A 292 0.60 -22.61 14.22
CA GLU A 292 0.78 -24.04 14.43
C GLU A 292 0.40 -24.44 15.85
N ASP A 293 0.96 -23.74 16.86
CA ASP A 293 0.61 -23.94 18.27
C ASP A 293 -0.91 -23.80 18.51
N LEU A 294 -1.52 -22.78 17.89
CA LEU A 294 -2.95 -22.53 17.99
C LEU A 294 -3.75 -23.68 17.36
N ASN A 295 -3.36 -24.14 16.17
CA ASN A 295 -4.02 -25.26 15.51
C ASN A 295 -3.89 -26.57 16.31
N MET A 296 -2.75 -26.85 16.94
CA MET A 296 -2.59 -28.00 17.82
C MET A 296 -3.51 -27.91 19.04
N LEU A 297 -3.60 -26.73 19.68
CA LEU A 297 -4.51 -26.50 20.81
C LEU A 297 -5.98 -26.53 20.43
N LEU A 298 -6.31 -26.40 19.15
CA LEU A 298 -7.69 -26.41 18.64
C LEU A 298 -8.04 -27.73 17.94
N SER A 299 -7.08 -28.64 17.81
CA SER A 299 -7.31 -29.99 17.32
C SER A 299 -7.71 -30.87 18.50
N ASP A 300 -8.70 -31.73 18.27
CA ASP A 300 -9.23 -32.67 19.28
C ASP A 300 -8.24 -33.80 19.61
#